data_AF-A0A7X0JIL5-F1
#
_entry.id   AF-A0A7X0JIL5-F1
#
_cell.length_a   1.000
_cell.length_b   1.000
_cell.length_c   1.000
_cell.angle_alpha   90.00
_cell.angle_beta   90.00
_cell.angle_gamma   90.00
#
_symmetry.space_group_name_H-M   'P 1'
#
loop_
_entity.id
_entity.type
_entity.pdbx_description
1 polymer ?
#
loop_
_entity_poly.entity_id
_entity_poly.type
_entity_poly.pdbx_seq_one_letter_code
_entity_poly.pdbx_strand_id
1 'polypeptide(L)'
;MIDRYIKQACASDRFETRRKVLAFALLMTVCVTVVADMLNVAAHYTLHALGWLPYDVVPAATVGVIISTVVASALTFSIVYIVGLAIHHLTISRAAFEHLSRTDMLSGLMNRRAFLDEV
;
A
#
# COMPACT_ATOMS: atom_id res chain seq x y z
N MET A 1 2.84 2.30 21.65
CA MET A 1 3.32 3.26 20.63
C MET A 1 3.01 2.79 19.20
N ILE A 2 3.26 1.51 18.87
CA ILE A 2 2.97 0.89 17.57
C ILE A 2 1.50 1.00 17.15
N ASP A 3 0.56 0.76 18.08
CA ASP A 3 -0.88 0.84 17.79
C ASP A 3 -1.35 2.23 17.32
N ARG A 4 -0.74 3.31 17.83
CA ARG A 4 -0.99 4.68 17.37
C ARG A 4 -0.47 4.92 15.95
N TYR A 5 0.69 4.37 15.62
CA TYR A 5 1.26 4.46 14.27
C TYR A 5 0.41 3.73 13.24
N ILE A 6 -0.07 2.53 13.59
CA ILE A 6 -0.97 1.74 12.73
C ILE A 6 -2.29 2.50 12.55
N LYS A 7 -2.87 3.03 13.63
CA LYS A 7 -4.09 3.83 13.56
C LYS A 7 -3.91 5.11 12.74
N GLN A 8 -2.79 5.83 12.84
CA GLN A 8 -2.52 7.01 12.03
C GLN A 8 -2.23 6.69 10.56
N ALA A 9 -1.58 5.56 10.29
CA ALA A 9 -1.37 5.07 8.93
C ALA A 9 -2.71 4.68 8.26
N CYS A 10 -3.61 4.03 9.01
CA CYS A 10 -4.95 3.68 8.55
C CYS A 10 -5.93 4.86 8.50
N ALA A 11 -5.80 5.85 9.40
CA ALA A 11 -6.62 7.06 9.42
C ALA A 11 -6.12 8.14 8.45
N SER A 12 -5.14 7.81 7.62
CA SER A 12 -4.58 8.76 6.67
C SER A 12 -5.58 9.02 5.54
N ASP A 13 -5.89 10.29 5.29
CA ASP A 13 -6.65 10.84 4.15
C ASP A 13 -6.10 10.41 2.75
N ARG A 14 -5.02 9.62 2.72
CA ARG A 14 -4.46 8.99 1.52
C ARG A 14 -5.45 8.11 0.75
N PHE A 15 -6.56 7.67 1.36
CA PHE A 15 -7.54 6.79 0.71
C PHE A 15 -8.93 7.43 0.54
N GLU A 16 -9.09 8.74 0.71
CA GLU A 16 -10.41 9.39 0.50
C GLU A 16 -10.85 9.42 -0.97
N THR A 17 -9.91 9.44 -1.90
CA THR A 17 -10.21 9.57 -3.34
C THR A 17 -9.47 8.52 -4.14
N ARG A 18 -10.12 7.90 -5.14
CA ARG A 18 -9.50 6.94 -6.07
C ARG A 18 -8.18 7.43 -6.67
N ARG A 19 -8.05 8.74 -6.92
CA ARG A 19 -6.81 9.36 -7.43
C ARG A 19 -5.65 9.30 -6.43
N LYS A 20 -5.92 9.48 -5.13
CA LYS A 20 -4.89 9.34 -4.06
C LYS A 20 -4.47 7.88 -3.91
N VAL A 21 -5.43 6.95 -4.04
CA VAL A 21 -5.15 5.50 -4.07
C VAL A 21 -4.22 5.13 -5.23
N LEU A 22 -4.50 5.63 -6.43
CA LEU A 22 -3.63 5.43 -7.60
C LEU A 22 -2.24 6.02 -7.40
N ALA A 23 -2.14 7.26 -6.92
CA ALA A 23 -0.86 7.91 -6.66
C ALA A 23 -0.02 7.14 -5.62
N PHE A 24 -0.66 6.66 -4.56
CA PHE A 24 -0.02 5.83 -3.55
C PHE A 24 0.46 4.49 -4.13
N ALA A 25 -0.38 3.80 -4.91
CA ALA A 25 -0.01 2.56 -5.57
C ALA A 25 1.19 2.75 -6.52
N LEU A 26 1.20 3.81 -7.32
CA LEU A 26 2.33 4.14 -8.19
C LEU A 26 3.61 4.42 -7.40
N LEU A 27 3.53 5.24 -6.35
CA LEU A 27 4.70 5.56 -5.52
C LEU A 27 5.28 4.31 -4.84
N MET A 28 4.42 3.46 -4.30
CA MET A 28 4.84 2.21 -3.68
C MET A 28 5.45 1.26 -4.71
N THR A 29 4.86 1.18 -5.91
CA THR A 29 5.38 0.37 -7.02
C THR A 29 6.80 0.81 -7.39
N VAL A 30 7.03 2.10 -7.59
CA VAL A 30 8.37 2.63 -7.91
C VAL A 30 9.36 2.31 -6.80
N CYS A 31 8.98 2.50 -5.54
CA CYS A 31 9.86 2.27 -4.41
C CYS A 31 10.26 0.79 -4.29
N VAL A 32 9.28 -0.13 -4.40
CA VAL A 32 9.53 -1.58 -4.33
C VAL A 32 10.37 -2.05 -5.52
N THR A 33 10.09 -1.58 -6.73
CA THR A 33 10.88 -1.94 -7.93
C THR A 33 12.34 -1.51 -7.78
N VAL A 34 12.60 -0.28 -7.32
CA VAL A 34 13.98 0.20 -7.09
C VAL A 34 14.70 -0.64 -6.03
N VAL A 35 14.02 -1.02 -4.95
CA VAL A 35 14.60 -1.89 -3.92
C VAL A 35 14.89 -3.29 -4.47
N ALA A 36 13.99 -3.86 -5.28
CA ALA A 36 14.18 -5.16 -5.90
C ALA A 36 15.39 -5.16 -6.85
N ASP A 37 15.55 -4.11 -7.67
CA ASP A 37 16.67 -4.00 -8.60
C ASP A 37 18.00 -3.80 -7.87
N MET A 38 18.02 -2.99 -6.80
CA MET A 38 19.19 -2.85 -5.92
C MET A 38 19.61 -4.20 -5.31
N LEU A 39 18.65 -4.98 -4.81
CA LEU A 39 18.91 -6.31 -4.26
C LEU A 39 19.40 -7.29 -5.34
N ASN A 40 18.85 -7.20 -6.54
CA ASN A 40 19.24 -8.05 -7.66
C ASN A 40 20.70 -7.80 -8.07
N VAL A 41 21.09 -6.54 -8.22
CA VAL A 41 22.46 -6.15 -8.53
C VAL A 41 23.42 -6.55 -7.40
N ALA A 42 23.05 -6.28 -6.14
CA ALA A 42 23.86 -6.69 -4.99
C ALA A 42 24.07 -8.21 -4.94
N ALA A 43 23.02 -9.01 -5.19
CA ALA A 43 23.13 -10.46 -5.25
C ALA A 43 24.13 -10.90 -6.33
N HIS A 44 24.04 -10.36 -7.55
CA HIS A 44 24.96 -10.70 -8.64
C HIS A 44 26.42 -10.36 -8.31
N TYR A 45 26.68 -9.20 -7.71
CA TYR A 45 28.03 -8.83 -7.27
C TYR A 45 28.56 -9.75 -6.17
N THR A 46 27.73 -10.13 -5.19
CA THR A 46 28.15 -11.03 -4.12
C THR A 46 28.46 -12.44 -4.63
N LEU A 47 27.66 -12.97 -5.56
CA LEU A 47 27.91 -14.30 -6.15
C LEU A 47 29.17 -14.29 -7.03
N HIS A 48 29.46 -13.19 -7.71
CA HIS A 48 30.71 -13.03 -8.45
C HIS A 48 31.93 -13.01 -7.54
N ALA A 49 31.87 -12.27 -6.42
CA ALA A 49 32.95 -12.25 -5.45
C ALA A 49 33.24 -13.64 -4.83
N LEU A 50 32.22 -14.50 -4.75
CA LEU A 50 32.34 -15.89 -4.30
C LEU A 50 32.81 -16.86 -5.40
N GLY A 51 32.95 -16.41 -6.65
CA GLY A 51 33.36 -17.24 -7.78
C GLY A 51 32.33 -18.31 -8.16
N TRP A 52 31.07 -18.16 -7.74
CA TRP A 52 29.99 -19.11 -8.00
C TRP A 52 29.25 -18.85 -9.32
N LEU A 53 29.59 -17.77 -10.01
CA LEU A 53 28.98 -17.39 -11.28
C LEU A 53 29.78 -17.99 -12.46
N PRO A 54 29.23 -18.94 -13.24
CA PRO A 54 29.90 -19.48 -14.41
C PRO A 54 29.82 -18.54 -15.64
N TYR A 55 29.19 -17.38 -15.49
CA TYR A 55 28.94 -16.38 -16.54
C TYR A 55 29.30 -14.97 -16.06
N ASP A 56 29.44 -14.05 -17.01
CA ASP A 56 29.79 -12.65 -16.75
C ASP A 56 28.64 -11.93 -16.00
N VAL A 57 29.03 -11.07 -15.05
CA VAL A 57 28.12 -10.38 -14.13
C VAL A 57 27.23 -9.37 -14.81
N VAL A 58 27.76 -8.69 -15.82
CA VAL A 58 27.07 -7.60 -16.51
C VAL A 58 25.84 -8.12 -17.28
N PRO A 59 25.94 -9.14 -18.15
CA PRO A 59 24.76 -9.67 -18.84
C PRO A 59 23.78 -10.35 -17.88
N ALA A 60 24.26 -11.04 -16.85
CA ALA A 60 23.40 -11.69 -15.87
C ALA A 60 22.57 -10.68 -15.05
N ALA A 61 23.22 -9.64 -14.53
CA ALA A 61 22.55 -8.57 -13.79
C ALA A 61 21.58 -7.79 -14.69
N THR A 62 21.91 -7.57 -15.96
CA THR A 62 21.02 -6.86 -16.90
C THR A 62 19.72 -7.62 -17.12
N VAL A 63 19.80 -8.93 -17.38
CA VAL A 63 18.60 -9.78 -17.56
C VAL A 63 17.83 -9.88 -16.24
N GLY A 64 18.54 -10.02 -15.12
CA GLY A 64 17.94 -10.05 -13.78
C GLY A 64 17.15 -8.79 -13.50
N VAL A 65 17.70 -7.61 -13.76
CA VAL A 65 17.02 -6.31 -13.59
C VAL A 65 15.81 -6.23 -14.50
N ILE A 66 15.91 -6.54 -15.80
CA ILE A 66 14.76 -6.47 -16.72
C ILE A 66 13.58 -7.32 -16.21
N ILE A 67 13.84 -8.57 -15.82
CA ILE A 67 12.80 -9.49 -15.33
C ILE A 67 12.25 -9.00 -13.99
N SER A 68 13.14 -8.60 -13.07
CA SER A 68 12.83 -8.05 -11.75
C SER A 68 11.93 -6.83 -11.87
N THR A 69 12.31 -5.85 -12.68
CA THR A 69 11.53 -4.64 -12.91
C THR A 69 10.13 -4.95 -13.43
N VAL A 70 10.00 -5.83 -14.43
CA VAL A 70 8.68 -6.18 -15.01
C VAL A 70 7.79 -6.89 -13.99
N VAL A 71 8.33 -7.91 -13.32
CA VAL A 71 7.55 -8.73 -12.37
C VAL A 71 7.22 -7.93 -11.11
N ALA A 72 8.21 -7.27 -10.50
CA ALA A 72 8.03 -6.52 -9.26
C ALA A 72 7.08 -5.34 -9.47
N SER A 73 7.19 -4.61 -10.58
CA SER A 73 6.29 -3.49 -10.85
C SER A 73 4.84 -3.94 -11.07
N ALA A 74 4.63 -4.93 -11.94
CA ALA A 74 3.28 -5.42 -12.25
C ALA A 74 2.60 -6.03 -11.02
N LEU A 75 3.32 -6.86 -10.25
CA LEU A 75 2.78 -7.53 -9.07
C LEU A 75 2.51 -6.52 -7.95
N THR A 76 3.47 -5.64 -7.64
CA THR A 76 3.31 -4.65 -6.57
C THR A 76 2.19 -3.67 -6.89
N PHE A 77 2.14 -3.17 -8.12
CA PHE A 77 1.07 -2.27 -8.53
C PHE A 77 -0.30 -2.91 -8.36
N SER A 78 -0.46 -4.16 -8.84
CA SER A 78 -1.72 -4.89 -8.75
C SER A 78 -2.16 -5.07 -7.30
N ILE A 79 -1.25 -5.53 -6.42
CA ILE A 79 -1.57 -5.77 -5.01
C ILE A 79 -1.90 -4.45 -4.30
N VAL A 80 -1.04 -3.44 -4.41
CA VAL A 80 -1.23 -2.18 -3.69
C VAL A 80 -2.46 -1.44 -4.18
N TYR A 81 -2.78 -1.51 -5.48
CA TYR A 81 -3.99 -0.93 -6.03
C TYR A 81 -5.25 -1.62 -5.51
N ILE A 82 -5.30 -2.95 -5.52
CA ILE A 82 -6.45 -3.72 -4.99
C ILE A 82 -6.65 -3.45 -3.50
N VAL A 83 -5.57 -3.50 -2.71
CA VAL A 83 -5.61 -3.23 -1.27
C VAL A 83 -6.04 -1.80 -1.00
N GLY A 84 -5.51 -0.83 -1.74
CA GLY A 84 -5.88 0.58 -1.61
C GLY A 84 -7.34 0.84 -1.96
N LEU A 85 -7.88 0.15 -2.97
CA LEU A 85 -9.30 0.23 -3.32
C LEU A 85 -10.17 -0.38 -2.21
N ALA A 86 -9.78 -1.52 -1.65
CA ALA A 86 -10.48 -2.14 -0.53
C ALA A 86 -10.52 -1.22 0.70
N ILE A 87 -9.40 -0.59 1.05
CA ILE A 87 -9.33 0.39 2.16
C ILE A 87 -10.25 1.59 1.89
N HIS A 88 -10.27 2.10 0.65
CA HIS A 88 -11.18 3.18 0.27
C HIS A 88 -12.66 2.79 0.48
N HIS A 89 -13.06 1.60 0.02
CA HIS A 89 -14.42 1.10 0.25
C HIS A 89 -14.75 0.92 1.73
N LEU A 90 -13.83 0.36 2.53
CA LEU A 90 -14.01 0.22 3.97
C LEU A 90 -14.17 1.57 4.66
N THR A 91 -13.46 2.60 4.20
CA THR A 91 -13.56 3.96 4.75
C THR A 91 -14.93 4.56 4.50
N ILE A 92 -15.46 4.42 3.27
CA ILE A 92 -16.83 4.86 2.93
C ILE A 92 -17.87 4.11 3.76
N SER A 93 -17.76 2.78 3.84
CA SER A 93 -18.69 1.97 4.65
C SER A 93 -18.63 2.35 6.12
N ARG A 94 -17.44 2.58 6.68
CA ARG A 94 -17.29 3.04 8.07
C ARG A 94 -17.96 4.39 8.29
N ALA A 95 -17.80 5.36 7.39
CA ALA A 95 -18.44 6.67 7.50
C ALA A 95 -19.97 6.55 7.47
N ALA A 96 -20.51 5.70 6.61
CA ALA A 96 -21.95 5.42 6.56
C ALA A 96 -22.45 4.74 7.85
N PHE A 97 -21.71 3.75 8.36
CA PHE A 97 -22.05 3.08 9.63
C PHE A 97 -21.96 4.03 10.83
N GLU A 98 -20.95 4.88 10.89
CA GLU A 98 -20.80 5.88 11.96
C GLU A 98 -21.96 6.87 11.94
N HIS A 99 -22.38 7.31 10.74
CA HIS A 99 -23.54 8.17 10.58
C HIS A 99 -24.82 7.48 11.09
N LEU A 100 -25.12 6.27 10.61
CA LEU A 100 -26.27 5.47 11.07
C LEU A 100 -26.21 5.11 12.56
N SER A 101 -25.02 4.96 13.12
CA SER A 101 -24.85 4.67 14.54
C SER A 101 -25.03 5.89 15.43
N ARG A 102 -24.96 7.11 14.89
CA ARG A 102 -25.14 8.37 15.63
C ARG A 102 -26.47 9.05 15.34
N THR A 103 -27.13 8.72 14.24
CA THR A 103 -28.44 9.27 13.89
C THR A 103 -29.55 8.27 14.14
N ASP A 104 -30.70 8.76 14.60
CA ASP A 104 -31.93 7.99 14.67
C ASP A 104 -32.57 7.93 13.28
N MET A 105 -32.88 6.72 12.79
CA MET A 105 -33.36 6.54 11.40
C MET A 105 -34.75 7.13 11.15
N LEU A 106 -35.58 7.29 12.19
CA LEU A 106 -36.95 7.82 12.03
C LEU A 106 -36.96 9.35 11.95
N SER A 107 -36.14 10.02 12.76
CA SER A 107 -36.11 11.48 12.83
C SER A 107 -34.97 12.11 12.02
N GLY A 108 -33.92 11.35 11.68
CA GLY A 108 -32.68 11.89 11.13
C GLY A 108 -31.87 12.73 12.11
N LEU A 109 -32.35 12.90 13.35
CA LEU A 109 -31.66 13.61 14.42
C LEU A 109 -30.62 12.72 15.08
N MET A 110 -29.78 13.30 15.92
CA MET A 110 -28.87 12.52 16.75
C MET A 110 -29.64 11.57 17.66
N ASN A 111 -29.15 10.34 17.78
CA ASN A 111 -29.71 9.39 18.71
C ASN A 111 -29.34 9.75 20.15
N ARG A 112 -30.10 9.21 21.11
CA ARG A 112 -29.92 9.50 22.53
C ARG A 112 -28.48 9.23 23.02
N ARG A 113 -27.84 8.17 22.52
CA ARG A 113 -26.48 7.80 22.93
C ARG A 113 -25.46 8.84 22.44
N ALA A 114 -25.52 9.20 21.16
CA ALA A 114 -24.65 10.20 20.55
C ALA A 114 -24.84 11.59 21.18
N PHE A 115 -26.06 11.95 21.58
CA PHE A 115 -26.33 13.18 22.30
C PHE A 115 -25.68 13.19 23.69
N LEU A 116 -25.74 12.06 24.42
CA LEU A 116 -25.11 11.94 25.75
C LEU A 116 -23.59 11.88 25.70
N ASP A 117 -23.00 11.39 24.60
CA ASP A 117 -21.54 11.36 24.41
C ASP A 117 -20.95 12.75 24.06
N GLU A 118 -21.77 13.74 23.69
CA GLU A 118 -21.35 15.12 23.36
C GLU A 118 -21.47 16.12 24.53
N VAL A 119 -22.14 15.75 25.62
CA VAL A 119 -22.35 16.57 26.84
C VAL A 119 -21.30 16.24 27.89
#